data_AF-A0ABD3NTK4-F1
#
_entry.id   AF-A0ABD3NTK4-F1
#
_cell.length_a   1.000
_cell.length_b   1.000
_cell.length_c   1.000
_cell.angle_alpha   90.00
_cell.angle_beta   90.00
_cell.angle_gamma   90.00
#
_symmetry.space_group_name_H-M   'P 1'
#
loop_
_entity.id
_entity.type
_entity.pdbx_description
1 polymer ?
#
loop_
_entity_poly.entity_id
_entity_poly.type
_entity_poly.pdbx_seq_one_letter_code
_entity_poly.pdbx_strand_id
1 'polypeptide(L)'
;MKIPACSLLLISSNPVACVGNYNGGVPPAFIVDNGVNRKYKQKYMALTEEFIRIKEGNGKQVDNSSIDENDSKRSVSDALGYSALNTVKLMARSTGIGEKFGSNSTRSEFINWQRENLREVRRDVGKGTLLQSRDTEKSSDRESDAKGVRKMLINALPSNNQSSGQSNKKRGRRSTDNKSDDRPTTISTALQTLERDMTILDNLASLQPQLSLPEVGLLLGAVTASGIGPIVFPGTSVTEVLAPAAAAFTASITIGSEYIGRVAVADGKEIAANAIQCAAEAEAFLANAERVKAITPLCVGLGATCASFALLTPTLVEVLNLNSVQLITQLYIFCPLVAILSAAVANLALEETRDYSYRAINVGVRRFSKGGDVGRTWLSSAEQIQRNSRTKTDRWWSFAGSVLPAPIIGSIFGPPALSAKCIVVAALAAAQSAYFLALAEGVLARATDAVAIKARSAAVCDTYANQGSRNSAILPFTSALSAFCAAATAAMVELPFIDAISAAYGTIGEVCLVVTFPILSSAFAAAASVSKARCEVDAEAACQAASTLALEYDAMNGNEKDPVLRPFKSVLELIILAVNSGWRSVKVGLLYPMKEAWGFYRRLLVSFRWNRRWDGRGKALSNAAE
;
A
#
# COMPACT_ATOMS: atom_id res chain seq x y z
N MET A 1 -19.24 70.73 -27.82
CA MET A 1 -19.97 70.73 -26.53
C MET A 1 -20.79 69.44 -26.45
N LYS A 2 -20.74 68.75 -25.29
CA LYS A 2 -21.37 67.46 -24.93
C LYS A 2 -20.70 66.15 -25.43
N ILE A 3 -19.94 65.58 -24.50
CA ILE A 3 -19.58 64.16 -24.36
C ILE A 3 -20.86 63.31 -24.25
N PRO A 4 -20.83 62.03 -24.70
CA PRO A 4 -21.46 61.00 -23.89
C PRO A 4 -20.54 59.80 -23.61
N ALA A 5 -20.49 59.52 -22.31
CA ALA A 5 -20.24 58.28 -21.58
C ALA A 5 -19.68 57.04 -22.33
N CYS A 6 -18.49 56.64 -21.90
CA CYS A 6 -18.06 55.24 -21.88
C CYS A 6 -19.08 54.36 -21.15
N SER A 7 -19.67 53.42 -21.86
CA SER A 7 -20.21 52.19 -21.27
C SER A 7 -19.19 51.07 -21.47
N LEU A 8 -18.60 50.67 -20.35
CA LEU A 8 -17.71 49.54 -20.18
C LEU A 8 -18.53 48.25 -20.39
N LEU A 9 -18.48 47.69 -21.60
CA LEU A 9 -19.10 46.40 -21.92
C LEU A 9 -18.16 45.28 -21.44
N LEU A 10 -18.42 44.82 -20.23
CA LEU A 10 -17.99 43.51 -19.74
C LEU A 10 -18.52 42.44 -20.70
N ILE A 11 -17.62 41.78 -21.43
CA ILE A 11 -17.91 40.53 -22.11
C ILE A 11 -18.05 39.46 -21.02
N SER A 12 -19.29 39.25 -20.61
CA SER A 12 -19.78 38.03 -19.96
C SER A 12 -19.73 36.91 -21.00
N SER A 13 -18.74 36.04 -20.89
CA SER A 13 -18.75 34.74 -21.55
C SER A 13 -19.37 33.73 -20.59
N ASN A 14 -20.70 33.58 -20.66
CA ASN A 14 -21.40 32.40 -20.15
C ASN A 14 -21.04 31.19 -21.04
N PRO A 15 -20.44 30.11 -20.52
CA PRO A 15 -20.61 28.81 -21.13
C PRO A 15 -21.99 28.27 -20.72
N VAL A 16 -22.80 28.04 -21.74
CA VAL A 16 -24.09 27.33 -21.70
C VAL A 16 -23.95 26.03 -20.92
N ALA A 17 -24.79 25.91 -19.90
CA ALA A 17 -25.07 24.67 -19.21
C ALA A 17 -25.72 23.66 -20.16
N CYS A 18 -25.17 22.45 -20.21
CA CYS A 18 -25.95 21.27 -20.55
C CYS A 18 -26.87 20.95 -19.36
N VAL A 19 -28.14 21.36 -19.48
CA VAL A 19 -29.22 20.90 -18.60
C VAL A 19 -29.62 19.49 -19.04
N GLY A 20 -29.12 18.50 -18.32
CA GLY A 20 -29.72 17.17 -18.23
C GLY A 20 -30.77 17.17 -17.13
N ASN A 21 -32.02 16.93 -17.50
CA ASN A 21 -33.20 16.94 -16.66
C ASN A 21 -33.18 15.75 -15.67
N TYR A 22 -32.88 15.99 -14.39
CA TYR A 22 -33.18 15.07 -13.29
C TYR A 22 -33.97 15.81 -12.22
N ASN A 23 -35.28 15.54 -12.21
CA ASN A 23 -36.20 15.97 -11.16
C ASN A 23 -36.00 15.10 -9.91
N GLY A 24 -35.86 15.75 -8.74
CA GLY A 24 -36.30 15.17 -7.46
C GLY A 24 -35.36 15.34 -6.28
N GLY A 25 -35.62 16.35 -5.44
CA GLY A 25 -35.31 16.32 -4.01
C GLY A 25 -34.15 17.22 -3.53
N VAL A 26 -34.49 18.42 -3.05
CA VAL A 26 -33.60 19.29 -2.25
C VAL A 26 -33.50 18.75 -0.82
N PRO A 27 -32.31 18.77 -0.19
CA PRO A 27 -32.18 19.49 1.09
C PRO A 27 -30.92 20.39 1.16
N PRO A 28 -30.80 21.27 2.19
CA PRO A 28 -30.22 22.60 2.05
C PRO A 28 -28.72 22.70 2.33
N ALA A 29 -28.19 23.86 1.97
CA ALA A 29 -26.84 24.36 2.13
C ALA A 29 -26.19 24.07 3.50
N PHE A 30 -24.95 23.57 3.47
CA PHE A 30 -24.06 23.50 4.62
C PHE A 30 -23.13 24.72 4.64
N ILE A 31 -23.43 25.62 5.57
CA ILE A 31 -22.50 26.58 6.15
C ILE A 31 -21.40 25.76 6.84
N VAL A 32 -20.14 26.12 6.58
CA VAL A 32 -18.97 25.55 7.26
C VAL A 32 -18.99 26.00 8.71
N ASP A 33 -19.56 25.15 9.57
CA ASP A 33 -19.60 25.36 11.01
C ASP A 33 -18.50 24.53 11.69
N ASN A 34 -17.62 25.20 12.44
CA ASN A 34 -16.51 24.63 13.21
C ASN A 34 -16.98 23.83 14.46
N GLY A 35 -18.17 23.23 14.43
CA GLY A 35 -18.87 22.68 15.59
C GLY A 35 -18.71 21.17 15.83
N VAL A 36 -18.26 20.39 14.85
CA VAL A 36 -18.32 18.91 14.94
C VAL A 36 -17.29 18.32 15.92
N ASN A 37 -16.24 19.08 16.28
CA ASN A 37 -15.23 18.63 17.23
C ASN A 37 -15.57 18.91 18.71
N ARG A 38 -16.71 19.55 19.02
CA ARG A 38 -17.17 19.75 20.41
C ARG A 38 -18.09 18.65 20.93
N LYS A 39 -18.94 18.04 20.09
CA LYS A 39 -19.85 16.96 20.54
C LYS A 39 -19.11 15.67 20.87
N TYR A 40 -18.07 15.29 20.12
CA TYR A 40 -17.24 14.14 20.46
C TYR A 40 -16.34 14.39 21.68
N LYS A 41 -15.83 15.63 21.83
CA LYS A 41 -15.04 16.04 23.00
C LYS A 41 -15.89 16.16 24.27
N GLN A 42 -17.14 16.61 24.18
CA GLN A 42 -18.10 16.61 25.29
C GLN A 42 -18.57 15.20 25.65
N LYS A 43 -18.74 14.29 24.68
CA LYS A 43 -19.11 12.89 24.96
C LYS A 43 -17.96 12.12 25.61
N TYR A 44 -16.71 12.39 25.24
CA TYR A 44 -15.53 11.83 25.91
C TYR A 44 -15.28 12.44 27.29
N MET A 45 -15.47 13.75 27.48
CA MET A 45 -15.36 14.42 28.80
C MET A 45 -16.49 13.99 29.75
N ALA A 46 -17.73 13.81 29.26
CA ALA A 46 -18.84 13.29 30.05
C ALA A 46 -18.62 11.83 30.46
N LEU A 47 -18.08 10.99 29.57
CA LEU A 47 -17.68 9.62 29.91
C LEU A 47 -16.50 9.57 30.88
N THR A 48 -15.59 10.55 30.88
CA THR A 48 -14.50 10.63 31.87
C THR A 48 -14.97 11.17 33.22
N GLU A 49 -15.91 12.11 33.27
CA GLU A 49 -16.55 12.56 34.53
C GLU A 49 -17.46 11.47 35.13
N GLU A 50 -18.12 10.66 34.30
CA GLU A 50 -18.94 9.53 34.74
C GLU A 50 -18.07 8.38 35.28
N PHE A 51 -16.90 8.12 34.67
CA PHE A 51 -15.92 7.15 35.18
C PHE A 51 -15.23 7.61 36.48
N ILE A 52 -15.10 8.92 36.70
CA ILE A 52 -14.57 9.49 37.96
C ILE A 52 -15.65 9.44 39.06
N ARG A 53 -16.93 9.71 38.74
CA ARG A 53 -18.05 9.56 39.69
C ARG A 53 -18.30 8.11 40.12
N ILE A 54 -18.17 7.15 39.21
CA ILE A 54 -18.31 5.70 39.52
C ILE A 54 -17.19 5.22 40.46
N LYS A 55 -16.04 5.90 40.50
CA LYS A 55 -14.94 5.56 41.41
C LYS A 55 -15.07 6.15 42.81
N GLU A 56 -15.92 7.16 43.01
CA GLU A 56 -16.11 7.84 44.30
C GLU A 56 -17.45 7.53 44.99
N GLY A 57 -18.42 6.94 44.29
CA GLY A 57 -19.73 6.61 44.84
C GLY A 57 -19.97 5.13 45.04
N ASN A 58 -19.33 4.49 46.03
CA ASN A 58 -19.68 3.12 46.43
C ASN A 58 -20.44 3.14 47.76
N GLY A 59 -21.77 3.24 47.66
CA GLY A 59 -22.69 3.22 48.79
C GLY A 59 -24.14 2.99 48.36
N LYS A 60 -24.58 1.73 48.47
CA LYS A 60 -25.95 1.21 48.63
C LYS A 60 -26.83 0.93 47.40
N GLN A 61 -27.22 -0.35 47.38
CA GLN A 61 -28.54 -0.98 47.15
C GLN A 61 -29.37 -0.68 45.87
N VAL A 62 -29.40 -1.73 45.03
CA VAL A 62 -30.56 -2.48 44.50
C VAL A 62 -31.66 -1.69 43.75
N ASP A 63 -31.77 -1.97 42.44
CA ASP A 63 -32.95 -2.62 41.83
C ASP A 63 -32.63 -3.00 40.37
N ASN A 64 -32.64 -4.31 40.06
CA ASN A 64 -32.44 -4.85 38.71
C ASN A 64 -33.75 -5.43 38.19
N SER A 65 -34.28 -4.82 37.13
CA SER A 65 -35.18 -5.48 36.17
C SER A 65 -34.76 -5.11 34.74
N SER A 66 -34.11 -6.06 34.06
CA SER A 66 -34.14 -6.31 32.61
C SER A 66 -33.02 -7.31 32.30
N ILE A 67 -33.43 -8.52 31.91
CA ILE A 67 -32.55 -9.64 31.58
C ILE A 67 -32.21 -9.50 30.10
N ASP A 68 -30.93 -9.21 29.80
CA ASP A 68 -30.36 -9.29 28.46
C ASP A 68 -29.74 -10.67 28.23
N GLU A 69 -30.12 -11.30 27.12
CA GLU A 69 -29.82 -12.70 26.71
C GLU A 69 -28.35 -12.94 26.31
N ASN A 70 -27.47 -11.95 26.47
CA ASN A 70 -26.05 -12.03 26.08
C ASN A 70 -25.08 -12.32 27.22
N ASP A 71 -25.48 -12.19 28.50
CA ASP A 71 -24.61 -12.51 29.64
C ASP A 71 -24.61 -14.00 30.02
N SER A 72 -25.59 -14.77 29.54
CA SER A 72 -25.62 -16.23 29.75
C SER A 72 -24.48 -16.95 29.03
N LYS A 73 -24.02 -16.45 27.86
CA LYS A 73 -22.95 -17.10 27.08
C LYS A 73 -21.53 -16.82 27.61
N ARG A 74 -21.31 -15.70 28.31
CA ARG A 74 -20.02 -15.41 29.01
C ARG A 74 -19.91 -16.14 30.35
N SER A 75 -21.03 -16.32 31.06
CA SER A 75 -21.05 -17.05 32.32
C SER A 75 -20.71 -18.53 32.16
N VAL A 76 -21.07 -19.16 31.03
CA VAL A 76 -20.76 -20.58 30.76
C VAL A 76 -19.29 -20.78 30.37
N SER A 77 -18.67 -19.89 29.59
CA SER A 77 -17.24 -19.99 29.26
C SER A 77 -16.36 -19.77 30.49
N ASP A 78 -16.74 -18.84 31.36
CA ASP A 78 -16.02 -18.56 32.60
C ASP A 78 -16.23 -19.68 33.61
N ALA A 79 -17.44 -20.25 33.71
CA ALA A 79 -17.71 -21.42 34.57
C ALA A 79 -16.95 -22.68 34.10
N LEU A 80 -16.83 -22.91 32.79
CA LEU A 80 -16.03 -24.01 32.23
C LEU A 80 -14.53 -23.78 32.43
N GLY A 81 -14.05 -22.54 32.29
CA GLY A 81 -12.68 -22.16 32.60
C GLY A 81 -12.34 -22.37 34.08
N TYR A 82 -13.21 -21.96 35.00
CA TYR A 82 -13.03 -22.17 36.43
C TYR A 82 -13.11 -23.65 36.84
N SER A 83 -13.98 -24.45 36.20
CA SER A 83 -14.08 -25.88 36.44
C SER A 83 -12.81 -26.62 35.98
N ALA A 84 -12.35 -26.39 34.75
CA ALA A 84 -11.11 -26.97 34.23
C ALA A 84 -9.88 -26.58 35.07
N LEU A 85 -9.80 -25.33 35.52
CA LEU A 85 -8.70 -24.84 36.35
C LEU A 85 -8.73 -25.43 37.76
N ASN A 86 -9.91 -25.69 38.33
CA ASN A 86 -10.05 -26.41 39.59
C ASN A 86 -9.68 -27.90 39.46
N THR A 87 -10.01 -28.55 38.33
CA THR A 87 -9.62 -29.94 38.05
C THR A 87 -8.09 -30.08 37.88
N VAL A 88 -7.46 -29.14 37.18
CA VAL A 88 -5.98 -29.07 37.05
C VAL A 88 -5.32 -28.79 38.41
N LYS A 89 -5.92 -27.93 39.24
CA LYS A 89 -5.43 -27.63 40.59
C LYS A 89 -5.60 -28.82 41.55
N LEU A 90 -6.64 -29.63 41.37
CA LEU A 90 -6.86 -30.90 42.07
C LEU A 90 -5.85 -31.97 41.65
N MET A 91 -5.56 -32.11 40.35
CA MET A 91 -4.51 -33.00 39.86
C MET A 91 -3.10 -32.57 40.30
N ALA A 92 -2.81 -31.26 40.32
CA ALA A 92 -1.53 -30.74 40.81
C ALA A 92 -1.36 -30.91 42.33
N ARG A 93 -2.47 -30.97 43.08
CA ARG A 93 -2.46 -31.34 44.51
C ARG A 93 -2.27 -32.84 44.72
N SER A 94 -2.83 -33.70 43.87
CA SER A 94 -2.68 -35.15 44.00
C SER A 94 -1.28 -35.66 43.59
N THR A 95 -0.50 -34.87 42.85
CA THR A 95 0.89 -35.19 42.47
C THR A 95 1.95 -34.64 43.43
N GLY A 96 1.56 -34.03 44.56
CA GLY A 96 2.50 -33.61 45.61
C GLY A 96 3.35 -32.38 45.31
N ILE A 97 3.03 -31.62 44.25
CA ILE A 97 3.79 -30.40 43.84
C ILE A 97 3.27 -29.14 44.58
N GLY A 98 2.24 -29.28 45.42
CA GLY A 98 1.43 -28.17 45.95
C GLY A 98 1.87 -27.48 47.25
N GLU A 99 3.03 -27.77 47.84
CA GLU A 99 3.37 -27.26 49.18
C GLU A 99 3.96 -25.83 49.26
N LYS A 100 4.06 -25.08 48.15
CA LYS A 100 4.72 -23.75 48.14
C LYS A 100 3.85 -22.52 47.89
N PHE A 101 2.52 -22.63 47.90
CA PHE A 101 1.67 -21.43 47.75
C PHE A 101 0.72 -21.25 48.94
N GLY A 102 1.14 -20.35 49.83
CA GLY A 102 0.34 -19.87 50.96
C GLY A 102 -0.95 -19.19 50.49
N SER A 103 -2.04 -19.50 51.19
CA SER A 103 -3.35 -18.89 51.01
C SER A 103 -3.30 -17.45 51.48
N ASN A 104 -3.50 -16.50 50.56
CA ASN A 104 -4.07 -15.14 50.74
C ASN A 104 -3.31 -14.01 50.01
N SER A 105 -3.04 -14.17 48.70
CA SER A 105 -2.74 -13.05 47.78
C SER A 105 -2.74 -13.54 46.32
N THR A 106 -3.89 -13.85 45.72
CA THR A 106 -3.89 -14.70 44.50
C THR A 106 -4.30 -14.02 43.19
N ARG A 107 -4.83 -12.79 43.19
CA ARG A 107 -5.22 -12.14 41.93
C ARG A 107 -4.15 -11.18 41.40
N SER A 108 -3.59 -10.33 42.25
CA SER A 108 -2.53 -9.38 41.86
C SER A 108 -1.21 -10.08 41.58
N GLU A 109 -0.83 -11.08 42.39
CA GLU A 109 0.39 -11.86 42.18
C GLU A 109 0.30 -12.75 40.95
N PHE A 110 -0.86 -13.33 40.65
CA PHE A 110 -1.04 -14.09 39.41
C PHE A 110 -1.00 -13.20 38.17
N ILE A 111 -1.63 -12.02 38.21
CA ILE A 111 -1.56 -11.05 37.10
C ILE A 111 -0.13 -10.53 36.94
N ASN A 112 0.58 -10.28 38.04
CA ASN A 112 1.97 -9.86 37.98
C ASN A 112 2.88 -10.99 37.49
N TRP A 113 2.68 -12.22 37.93
CA TRP A 113 3.40 -13.41 37.43
C TRP A 113 3.12 -13.68 35.95
N GLN A 114 1.87 -13.55 35.49
CA GLN A 114 1.52 -13.62 34.06
C GLN A 114 2.19 -12.50 33.27
N ARG A 115 2.24 -11.26 33.80
CA ARG A 115 2.92 -10.13 33.15
C ARG A 115 4.44 -10.30 33.15
N GLU A 116 5.03 -10.85 34.20
CA GLU A 116 6.47 -11.13 34.31
C GLU A 116 6.88 -12.22 33.31
N ASN A 117 6.12 -13.32 33.23
CA ASN A 117 6.35 -14.39 32.27
C ASN A 117 6.09 -13.95 30.83
N LEU A 118 5.05 -13.15 30.56
CA LEU A 118 4.83 -12.58 29.23
C LEU A 118 5.94 -11.59 28.84
N ARG A 119 6.54 -10.88 29.81
CA ARG A 119 7.72 -10.03 29.57
C ARG A 119 8.98 -10.84 29.32
N GLU A 120 9.12 -11.99 29.96
CA GLU A 120 10.25 -12.90 29.80
C GLU A 120 10.17 -13.64 28.45
N VAL A 121 9.01 -14.18 28.09
CA VAL A 121 8.73 -14.74 26.76
C VAL A 121 8.91 -13.68 25.67
N ARG A 122 8.44 -12.45 25.87
CA ARG A 122 8.65 -11.35 24.91
C ARG A 122 10.12 -10.90 24.85
N ARG A 123 10.88 -11.03 25.95
CA ARG A 123 12.36 -10.84 25.98
C ARG A 123 13.09 -11.95 25.24
N ASP A 124 12.63 -13.20 25.33
CA ASP A 124 13.28 -14.34 24.68
C ASP A 124 12.95 -14.43 23.20
N VAL A 125 11.73 -14.07 22.79
CA VAL A 125 11.37 -13.83 21.38
C VAL A 125 12.14 -12.62 20.82
N GLY A 126 12.31 -11.56 21.61
CA GLY A 126 13.14 -10.41 21.25
C GLY A 126 14.63 -10.75 21.11
N LYS A 127 15.19 -11.56 22.02
CA LYS A 127 16.59 -12.01 21.99
C LYS A 127 16.87 -13.03 20.89
N GLY A 128 15.93 -13.91 20.57
CA GLY A 128 16.01 -14.81 19.41
C GLY A 128 16.11 -14.04 18.08
N THR A 129 15.49 -12.85 18.02
CA THR A 129 15.55 -11.97 16.84
C THR A 129 16.81 -11.07 16.83
N LEU A 130 17.38 -10.75 18.01
CA LEU A 130 18.56 -9.89 18.16
C LEU A 130 19.89 -10.65 18.06
N LEU A 131 19.93 -11.94 18.44
CA LEU A 131 21.12 -12.80 18.28
C LEU A 131 21.30 -13.28 16.83
N GLN A 132 20.29 -13.19 15.98
CA GLN A 132 20.43 -13.45 14.54
C GLN A 132 20.91 -12.22 13.73
N SER A 133 21.03 -11.05 14.37
CA SER A 133 21.43 -9.80 13.71
C SER A 133 22.77 -9.21 14.19
N ARG A 134 23.50 -9.89 15.08
CA ARG A 134 24.74 -9.37 15.67
C ARG A 134 26.02 -10.17 15.39
N ASP A 135 25.92 -11.30 14.68
CA ASP A 135 27.08 -12.13 14.28
C ASP A 135 27.47 -12.02 12.79
N THR A 136 26.88 -11.11 12.01
CA THR A 136 27.31 -10.83 10.62
C THR A 136 28.17 -9.56 10.54
N GLU A 137 29.24 -9.49 11.32
CA GLU A 137 30.28 -8.48 11.11
C GLU A 137 31.65 -8.98 11.61
N LYS A 138 32.11 -10.14 11.10
CA LYS A 138 33.54 -10.53 10.92
C LYS A 138 33.66 -12.03 10.59
N SER A 139 33.60 -12.37 9.30
CA SER A 139 34.48 -13.38 8.69
C SER A 139 34.17 -13.47 7.21
N SER A 140 35.15 -13.06 6.40
CA SER A 140 35.25 -13.45 4.99
C SER A 140 35.36 -14.97 4.87
N ASP A 141 34.84 -15.51 3.77
CA ASP A 141 35.07 -16.86 3.26
C ASP A 141 34.27 -18.01 3.91
N ARG A 142 32.96 -18.05 3.62
CA ARG A 142 32.21 -19.27 3.21
C ARG A 142 30.74 -18.93 2.98
N GLU A 143 30.41 -18.67 1.72
CA GLU A 143 29.07 -18.33 1.25
C GLU A 143 28.51 -19.46 0.37
N SER A 144 27.67 -20.31 0.95
CA SER A 144 26.73 -21.27 0.34
C SER A 144 26.09 -22.00 1.52
N ASP A 145 24.97 -21.55 2.11
CA ASP A 145 23.67 -22.11 1.75
C ASP A 145 22.47 -21.34 2.35
N ALA A 146 22.67 -20.23 3.05
CA ALA A 146 21.57 -19.50 3.72
C ALA A 146 20.93 -18.36 2.88
N LYS A 147 21.37 -18.13 1.62
CA LYS A 147 20.84 -17.08 0.73
C LYS A 147 19.55 -17.47 -0.02
N GLY A 148 19.06 -18.71 0.10
CA GLY A 148 17.92 -19.21 -0.70
C GLY A 148 16.56 -18.58 -0.36
N VAL A 149 16.20 -18.48 0.92
CA VAL A 149 14.83 -18.11 1.32
C VAL A 149 14.59 -16.59 1.28
N ARG A 150 15.58 -15.76 1.67
CA ARG A 150 15.46 -14.29 1.58
C ARG A 150 15.52 -13.75 0.15
N LYS A 151 16.26 -14.41 -0.78
CA LYS A 151 16.23 -14.02 -2.21
C LYS A 151 14.91 -14.40 -2.88
N MET A 152 14.22 -15.45 -2.44
CA MET A 152 12.92 -15.83 -2.99
C MET A 152 11.80 -14.85 -2.61
N LEU A 153 11.75 -14.37 -1.37
CA LEU A 153 10.76 -13.37 -0.93
C LEU A 153 10.95 -11.98 -1.55
N ILE A 154 12.20 -11.57 -1.82
CA ILE A 154 12.49 -10.29 -2.50
C ILE A 154 12.26 -10.38 -4.01
N ASN A 155 12.43 -11.57 -4.62
CA ASN A 155 12.11 -11.80 -6.04
C ASN A 155 10.61 -12.03 -6.31
N ALA A 156 9.79 -12.26 -5.28
CA ALA A 156 8.33 -12.41 -5.39
C ALA A 156 7.57 -11.06 -5.35
N LEU A 157 8.25 -9.95 -5.09
CA LEU A 157 7.68 -8.62 -5.35
C LEU A 157 7.61 -8.40 -6.86
N PRO A 158 6.50 -7.88 -7.43
CA PRO A 158 6.40 -7.61 -8.85
C PRO A 158 7.36 -6.47 -9.23
N SER A 159 8.60 -6.85 -9.58
CA SER A 159 9.55 -6.00 -10.27
C SER A 159 8.93 -5.66 -11.63
N ASN A 160 8.38 -4.46 -11.74
CA ASN A 160 7.86 -3.87 -12.97
C ASN A 160 9.00 -3.48 -13.94
N ASN A 161 9.93 -4.41 -14.19
CA ASN A 161 10.91 -4.30 -15.25
C ASN A 161 10.34 -4.96 -16.50
N GLN A 162 9.45 -4.24 -17.19
CA GLN A 162 9.27 -4.44 -18.62
C GLN A 162 10.56 -4.02 -19.33
N SER A 163 11.56 -4.90 -19.35
CA SER A 163 12.70 -4.78 -20.25
C SER A 163 12.23 -5.18 -21.65
N SER A 164 12.21 -4.17 -22.49
CA SER A 164 11.99 -4.27 -23.92
C SER A 164 13.13 -5.04 -24.59
N GLY A 165 12.77 -6.14 -25.26
CA GLY A 165 13.29 -6.50 -26.58
C GLY A 165 14.77 -6.90 -26.72
N GLN A 166 15.01 -8.19 -26.95
CA GLN A 166 15.88 -8.62 -28.03
C GLN A 166 15.34 -9.90 -28.68
N SER A 167 14.57 -9.71 -29.76
CA SER A 167 14.15 -10.79 -30.64
C SER A 167 15.35 -11.31 -31.43
N ASN A 168 15.69 -12.58 -31.27
CA ASN A 168 16.57 -13.25 -32.21
C ASN A 168 15.73 -13.97 -33.27
N LYS A 169 15.88 -13.51 -34.51
CA LYS A 169 15.27 -14.04 -35.73
C LYS A 169 15.68 -15.50 -35.93
N LYS A 170 14.72 -16.42 -35.98
CA LYS A 170 14.82 -17.61 -36.84
C LYS A 170 13.48 -17.86 -37.55
N ARG A 171 13.55 -17.76 -38.88
CA ARG A 171 12.51 -18.07 -39.85
C ARG A 171 12.11 -19.55 -39.73
N GLY A 172 10.83 -19.80 -39.47
CA GLY A 172 10.16 -21.06 -39.70
C GLY A 172 8.76 -20.75 -40.24
N ARG A 173 8.44 -21.27 -41.42
CA ARG A 173 7.26 -21.00 -42.25
C ARG A 173 6.22 -22.09 -42.01
N ARG A 174 4.93 -21.72 -42.05
CA ARG A 174 3.68 -22.54 -41.95
C ARG A 174 3.11 -22.73 -40.54
N SER A 175 2.00 -22.05 -40.25
CA SER A 175 0.64 -22.59 -40.41
C SER A 175 -0.34 -21.51 -39.95
N THR A 176 -1.26 -21.12 -40.84
CA THR A 176 -2.40 -20.27 -40.54
C THR A 176 -3.47 -21.10 -39.86
N ASP A 177 -3.36 -21.24 -38.54
CA ASP A 177 -4.50 -21.61 -37.69
C ASP A 177 -5.01 -20.33 -37.04
N ASN A 178 -6.15 -19.85 -37.53
CA ASN A 178 -6.97 -18.83 -36.88
C ASN A 178 -7.59 -19.43 -35.60
N LYS A 179 -6.78 -19.68 -34.58
CA LYS A 179 -7.28 -19.74 -33.20
C LYS A 179 -7.48 -18.30 -32.75
N SER A 180 -8.74 -17.92 -32.58
CA SER A 180 -9.15 -16.72 -31.87
C SER A 180 -8.28 -16.54 -30.63
N ASP A 181 -7.53 -15.44 -30.65
CA ASP A 181 -6.54 -15.02 -29.66
C ASP A 181 -7.28 -14.72 -28.34
N ASP A 182 -7.70 -15.76 -27.61
CA ASP A 182 -8.03 -15.73 -26.18
C ASP A 182 -6.71 -15.47 -25.44
N ARG A 183 -6.14 -14.28 -25.65
CA ARG A 183 -5.07 -13.79 -24.80
C ARG A 183 -5.72 -13.65 -23.43
N PRO A 184 -5.33 -14.47 -22.43
CA PRO A 184 -5.79 -14.26 -21.09
C PRO A 184 -5.50 -12.80 -20.79
N THR A 185 -6.57 -12.06 -20.49
CA THR A 185 -6.49 -10.63 -20.22
C THR A 185 -5.38 -10.44 -19.19
N THR A 186 -4.53 -9.42 -19.34
CA THR A 186 -3.40 -9.14 -18.44
C THR A 186 -3.81 -9.16 -16.96
N ILE A 187 -5.08 -8.86 -16.68
CA ILE A 187 -5.74 -8.97 -15.39
C ILE A 187 -5.86 -10.43 -14.92
N SER A 188 -6.35 -11.35 -15.75
CA SER A 188 -6.46 -12.78 -15.41
C SER A 188 -5.11 -13.41 -15.10
N THR A 189 -4.04 -13.06 -15.84
CA THR A 189 -2.68 -13.54 -15.55
C THR A 189 -2.13 -12.98 -14.23
N ALA A 190 -2.41 -11.71 -13.92
CA ALA A 190 -1.99 -11.11 -12.65
C ALA A 190 -2.74 -11.72 -11.47
N LEU A 191 -4.06 -11.94 -11.60
CA LEU A 191 -4.87 -12.64 -10.60
C LEU A 191 -4.40 -14.07 -10.40
N GLN A 192 -4.11 -14.80 -11.48
CA GLN A 192 -3.60 -16.17 -11.39
C GLN A 192 -2.21 -16.24 -10.75
N THR A 193 -1.38 -15.21 -10.95
CA THR A 193 -0.08 -15.11 -10.28
C THR A 193 -0.26 -14.84 -8.79
N LEU A 194 -1.17 -13.94 -8.42
CA LEU A 194 -1.51 -13.65 -7.03
C LEU A 194 -2.08 -14.91 -6.33
N GLU A 195 -2.99 -15.62 -6.98
CA GLU A 195 -3.54 -16.89 -6.50
C GLU A 195 -2.43 -17.95 -6.34
N ARG A 196 -1.52 -18.06 -7.32
CA ARG A 196 -0.37 -18.96 -7.22
C ARG A 196 0.53 -18.61 -6.04
N ASP A 197 0.86 -17.34 -5.85
CA ASP A 197 1.70 -16.89 -4.74
C ASP A 197 1.04 -17.18 -3.38
N MET A 198 -0.27 -16.99 -3.29
CA MET A 198 -1.06 -17.39 -2.11
C MET A 198 -1.01 -18.89 -1.86
N THR A 199 -1.16 -19.75 -2.88
CA THR A 199 -1.03 -21.19 -2.70
C THR A 199 0.38 -21.62 -2.28
N ILE A 200 1.43 -20.91 -2.73
CA ILE A 200 2.81 -21.17 -2.32
C ILE A 200 2.98 -20.81 -0.83
N LEU A 201 2.44 -19.68 -0.39
CA LEU A 201 2.46 -19.27 1.02
C LEU A 201 1.71 -20.27 1.90
N ASP A 202 0.53 -20.74 1.45
CA ASP A 202 -0.23 -21.79 2.15
C ASP A 202 0.57 -23.09 2.29
N ASN A 203 1.27 -23.50 1.22
CA ASN A 203 2.12 -24.68 1.23
C ASN A 203 3.32 -24.50 2.17
N LEU A 204 3.98 -23.35 2.15
CA LEU A 204 5.10 -23.05 3.04
C LEU A 204 4.66 -22.96 4.51
N ALA A 205 3.51 -22.34 4.79
CA ALA A 205 2.92 -22.29 6.12
C ALA A 205 2.58 -23.70 6.63
N SER A 206 2.14 -24.60 5.74
CA SER A 206 1.85 -26.00 6.10
C SER A 206 3.11 -26.84 6.37
N LEU A 207 4.27 -26.43 5.85
CA LEU A 207 5.54 -27.15 5.99
C LEU A 207 6.30 -26.79 7.27
N GLN A 208 6.00 -25.66 7.91
CA GLN A 208 6.63 -25.33 9.18
C GLN A 208 5.99 -26.14 10.31
N PRO A 209 6.74 -26.95 11.07
CA PRO A 209 6.21 -27.62 12.25
C PRO A 209 5.92 -26.55 13.31
N GLN A 210 4.65 -26.18 13.45
CA GLN A 210 4.21 -25.06 14.30
C GLN A 210 3.65 -25.48 15.65
N LEU A 211 3.51 -26.77 15.90
CA LEU A 211 3.40 -27.26 17.27
C LEU A 211 4.74 -27.01 17.94
N SER A 212 4.72 -26.20 19.00
CA SER A 212 5.90 -26.08 19.85
C SER A 212 6.31 -27.50 20.28
N LEU A 213 7.61 -27.78 20.31
CA LEU A 213 8.12 -29.08 20.73
C LEU A 213 7.44 -29.62 22.02
N PRO A 214 7.12 -28.80 23.04
CA PRO A 214 6.32 -29.27 24.18
C PRO A 214 4.87 -29.63 23.83
N GLU A 215 4.17 -28.92 22.95
CA GLU A 215 2.81 -29.30 22.52
C GLU A 215 2.81 -30.65 21.79
N VAL A 216 3.79 -30.91 20.91
CA VAL A 216 3.95 -32.23 20.27
C VAL A 216 4.22 -33.30 21.33
N GLY A 217 5.15 -33.04 22.25
CA GLY A 217 5.50 -33.97 23.32
C GLY A 217 4.31 -34.27 24.24
N LEU A 218 3.49 -33.27 24.54
CA LEU A 218 2.29 -33.41 25.34
C LEU A 218 1.17 -34.15 24.60
N LEU A 219 0.97 -33.90 23.30
CA LEU A 219 -0.01 -34.64 22.48
C LEU A 219 0.38 -36.11 22.33
N LEU A 220 1.66 -36.39 22.06
CA LEU A 220 2.20 -37.75 21.99
C LEU A 220 2.15 -38.43 23.36
N GLY A 221 2.48 -37.69 24.42
CA GLY A 221 2.35 -38.12 25.81
C GLY A 221 0.91 -38.49 26.19
N ALA A 222 -0.07 -37.67 25.80
CA ALA A 222 -1.48 -37.93 26.04
C ALA A 222 -1.97 -39.19 25.32
N VAL A 223 -1.59 -39.36 24.05
CA VAL A 223 -1.94 -40.56 23.26
C VAL A 223 -1.27 -41.81 23.84
N THR A 224 0.04 -41.77 24.12
CA THR A 224 0.77 -42.90 24.69
C THR A 224 0.27 -43.26 26.09
N ALA A 225 0.01 -42.28 26.95
CA ALA A 225 -0.56 -42.49 28.27
C ALA A 225 -1.96 -43.14 28.19
N SER A 226 -2.80 -42.69 27.25
CA SER A 226 -4.13 -43.28 27.03
C SER A 226 -4.08 -44.73 26.53
N GLY A 227 -3.09 -45.10 25.70
CA GLY A 227 -2.97 -46.45 25.16
C GLY A 227 -2.22 -47.45 26.03
N ILE A 228 -1.21 -46.98 26.77
CA ILE A 228 -0.44 -47.82 27.69
C ILE A 228 -1.18 -48.00 29.02
N GLY A 229 -2.03 -47.04 29.41
CA GLY A 229 -2.79 -47.04 30.67
C GLY A 229 -3.53 -48.36 30.95
N PRO A 230 -4.42 -48.82 30.06
CA PRO A 230 -5.17 -50.07 30.28
C PRO A 230 -4.30 -51.32 30.36
N ILE A 231 -3.11 -51.31 29.74
CA ILE A 231 -2.16 -52.44 29.75
C ILE A 231 -1.38 -52.49 31.06
N VAL A 232 -0.91 -51.33 31.53
CA VAL A 232 -0.06 -51.24 32.73
C VAL A 232 -0.89 -51.31 34.01
N PHE A 233 -2.13 -50.81 33.99
CA PHE A 233 -3.00 -50.75 35.17
C PHE A 233 -4.40 -51.35 34.91
N PRO A 234 -4.49 -52.64 34.54
CA PRO A 234 -5.76 -53.27 34.23
C PRO A 234 -6.69 -53.27 35.46
N GLY A 235 -7.94 -52.83 35.28
CA GLY A 235 -8.98 -52.85 36.33
C GLY A 235 -8.79 -51.83 37.45
N THR A 236 -7.98 -50.78 37.24
CA THR A 236 -7.82 -49.70 38.22
C THR A 236 -8.56 -48.43 37.79
N SER A 237 -9.12 -47.72 38.78
CA SER A 237 -9.78 -46.41 38.60
C SER A 237 -8.85 -45.32 38.05
N VAL A 238 -7.54 -45.57 37.96
CA VAL A 238 -6.57 -44.64 37.34
C VAL A 238 -6.81 -44.55 35.83
N THR A 239 -7.17 -45.65 35.18
CA THR A 239 -7.46 -45.67 33.73
C THR A 239 -8.72 -44.90 33.38
N GLU A 240 -9.69 -44.89 34.30
CA GLU A 240 -10.94 -44.12 34.17
C GLU A 240 -10.70 -42.61 34.23
N VAL A 241 -9.68 -42.14 34.94
CA VAL A 241 -9.36 -40.71 35.02
C VAL A 241 -8.38 -40.30 33.91
N LEU A 242 -7.45 -41.18 33.54
CA LEU A 242 -6.34 -40.84 32.64
C LEU A 242 -6.81 -40.55 31.21
N ALA A 243 -7.70 -41.36 30.64
CA ALA A 243 -8.16 -41.16 29.26
C ALA A 243 -9.02 -39.88 29.10
N PRO A 244 -10.01 -39.60 29.97
CA PRO A 244 -10.75 -38.32 29.93
C PRO A 244 -9.86 -37.11 30.21
N ALA A 245 -8.88 -37.23 31.12
CA ALA A 245 -7.91 -36.17 31.38
C ALA A 245 -7.05 -35.85 30.16
N ALA A 246 -6.53 -36.89 29.48
CA ALA A 246 -5.76 -36.75 28.26
C ALA A 246 -6.61 -36.10 27.15
N ALA A 247 -7.85 -36.56 26.96
CA ALA A 247 -8.74 -36.02 25.94
C ALA A 247 -9.14 -34.56 26.25
N ALA A 248 -9.46 -34.22 27.50
CA ALA A 248 -9.72 -32.85 27.93
C ALA A 248 -8.50 -31.93 27.72
N PHE A 249 -7.29 -32.43 27.95
CA PHE A 249 -6.07 -31.70 27.70
C PHE A 249 -5.86 -31.40 26.20
N THR A 250 -6.08 -32.38 25.32
CA THR A 250 -6.04 -32.16 23.86
C THR A 250 -7.10 -31.18 23.37
N ALA A 251 -8.30 -31.21 23.95
CA ALA A 251 -9.36 -30.24 23.66
C ALA A 251 -8.97 -28.82 24.09
N SER A 252 -8.31 -28.67 25.24
CA SER A 252 -7.78 -27.38 25.71
C SER A 252 -6.76 -26.76 24.74
N ILE A 253 -5.83 -27.55 24.22
CA ILE A 253 -4.86 -27.08 23.19
C ILE A 253 -5.60 -26.62 21.92
N THR A 254 -6.62 -27.35 21.50
CA THR A 254 -7.40 -27.04 20.31
C THR A 254 -8.17 -25.73 20.47
N ILE A 255 -8.83 -25.52 21.62
CA ILE A 255 -9.53 -24.26 21.94
C ILE A 255 -8.54 -23.09 22.06
N GLY A 256 -7.37 -23.31 22.67
CA GLY A 256 -6.31 -22.31 22.72
C GLY A 256 -5.82 -21.91 21.34
N SER A 257 -5.69 -22.87 20.42
CA SER A 257 -5.31 -22.63 19.03
C SER A 257 -6.38 -21.84 18.28
N GLU A 258 -7.66 -22.14 18.50
CA GLU A 258 -8.77 -21.34 17.96
C GLU A 258 -8.69 -19.88 18.42
N TYR A 259 -8.52 -19.66 19.73
CA TYR A 259 -8.47 -18.30 20.28
C TYR A 259 -7.33 -17.49 19.65
N ILE A 260 -6.11 -18.04 19.61
CA ILE A 260 -4.96 -17.33 19.06
C ILE A 260 -5.15 -17.08 17.56
N GLY A 261 -5.62 -18.07 16.80
CA GLY A 261 -5.89 -17.91 15.37
C GLY A 261 -6.93 -16.82 15.10
N ARG A 262 -8.00 -16.73 15.90
CA ARG A 262 -9.01 -15.66 15.76
C ARG A 262 -8.46 -14.28 16.11
N VAL A 263 -7.61 -14.17 17.14
CA VAL A 263 -6.95 -12.91 17.49
C VAL A 263 -6.04 -12.45 16.35
N ALA A 264 -5.22 -13.34 15.79
CA ALA A 264 -4.35 -13.00 14.65
C ALA A 264 -5.15 -12.49 13.44
N VAL A 265 -6.29 -13.13 13.12
CA VAL A 265 -7.18 -12.64 12.05
C VAL A 265 -7.81 -11.29 12.37
N ALA A 266 -8.21 -11.06 13.62
CA ALA A 266 -8.77 -9.77 14.03
C ALA A 266 -7.72 -8.66 13.88
N ASP A 267 -6.48 -8.91 14.31
CA ASP A 267 -5.36 -7.98 14.15
C ASP A 267 -5.07 -7.72 12.66
N GLY A 268 -5.04 -8.77 11.82
CA GLY A 268 -4.88 -8.65 10.38
C GLY A 268 -5.96 -7.78 9.72
N LYS A 269 -7.22 -7.94 10.13
CA LYS A 269 -8.34 -7.11 9.65
C LYS A 269 -8.27 -5.66 10.14
N GLU A 270 -7.81 -5.44 11.36
CA GLU A 270 -7.59 -4.08 11.88
C GLU A 270 -6.51 -3.36 11.06
N ILE A 271 -5.39 -4.03 10.78
CA ILE A 271 -4.31 -3.49 9.95
C ILE A 271 -4.81 -3.20 8.53
N ALA A 272 -5.58 -4.11 7.93
CA ALA A 272 -6.17 -3.91 6.60
C ALA A 272 -7.14 -2.73 6.56
N ALA A 273 -8.04 -2.60 7.55
CA ALA A 273 -8.96 -1.48 7.65
C ALA A 273 -8.21 -0.14 7.78
N ASN A 274 -7.19 -0.10 8.63
CA ASN A 274 -6.32 1.07 8.77
C ASN A 274 -5.58 1.42 7.47
N ALA A 275 -5.16 0.40 6.70
CA ALA A 275 -4.46 0.58 5.43
C ALA A 275 -5.39 1.17 4.35
N ILE A 276 -6.61 0.67 4.25
CA ILE A 276 -7.66 1.21 3.36
C ILE A 276 -7.99 2.65 3.74
N GLN A 277 -8.16 2.94 5.03
CA GLN A 277 -8.40 4.29 5.50
C GLN A 277 -7.24 5.24 5.13
N CYS A 278 -5.99 4.81 5.29
CA CYS A 278 -4.83 5.60 4.88
C CYS A 278 -4.82 5.87 3.37
N ALA A 279 -5.14 4.87 2.55
CA ALA A 279 -5.22 5.05 1.10
C ALA A 279 -6.32 6.08 0.73
N ALA A 280 -7.50 5.99 1.35
CA ALA A 280 -8.60 6.93 1.14
C ALA A 280 -8.24 8.36 1.60
N GLU A 281 -7.57 8.52 2.74
CA GLU A 281 -7.06 9.82 3.20
C GLU A 281 -6.05 10.43 2.21
N ALA A 282 -5.16 9.60 1.67
CA ALA A 282 -4.17 10.03 0.67
C ALA A 282 -4.85 10.49 -0.63
N GLU A 283 -5.86 9.75 -1.09
CA GLU A 283 -6.67 10.09 -2.26
C GLU A 283 -7.47 11.39 -2.06
N ALA A 284 -8.01 11.62 -0.86
CA ALA A 284 -8.68 12.88 -0.53
C ALA A 284 -7.74 14.09 -0.62
N PHE A 285 -6.48 13.96 -0.18
CA PHE A 285 -5.48 15.02 -0.37
C PHE A 285 -5.11 15.22 -1.84
N LEU A 286 -4.98 14.12 -2.60
CA LEU A 286 -4.70 14.18 -4.03
C LEU A 286 -5.82 14.91 -4.80
N ALA A 287 -7.08 14.62 -4.51
CA ALA A 287 -8.23 15.31 -5.11
C ALA A 287 -8.22 16.82 -4.81
N ASN A 288 -7.79 17.22 -3.60
CA ASN A 288 -7.62 18.64 -3.28
C ASN A 288 -6.45 19.27 -4.05
N ALA A 289 -5.35 18.54 -4.26
CA ALA A 289 -4.25 19.00 -5.10
C ALA A 289 -4.70 19.25 -6.56
N GLU A 290 -5.52 18.35 -7.12
CA GLU A 290 -6.07 18.50 -8.47
C GLU A 290 -6.98 19.72 -8.60
N ARG A 291 -7.81 20.00 -7.59
CA ARG A 291 -8.66 21.19 -7.56
C ARG A 291 -7.85 22.49 -7.58
N VAL A 292 -6.78 22.57 -6.80
CA VAL A 292 -5.90 23.74 -6.79
C VAL A 292 -5.15 23.88 -8.12
N LYS A 293 -4.69 22.75 -8.70
CA LYS A 293 -4.07 22.72 -10.02
C LYS A 293 -5.00 23.24 -11.12
N ALA A 294 -6.32 23.11 -11.00
CA ALA A 294 -7.24 23.63 -12.02
C ALA A 294 -7.13 25.16 -12.26
N ILE A 295 -6.54 25.90 -11.32
CA ILE A 295 -6.29 27.34 -11.45
C ILE A 295 -5.11 27.65 -12.39
N THR A 296 -4.07 26.81 -12.43
CA THR A 296 -2.85 27.12 -13.22
C THR A 296 -3.10 27.19 -14.73
N PRO A 297 -3.88 26.30 -15.38
CA PRO A 297 -4.21 26.45 -16.80
C PRO A 297 -4.95 27.74 -17.13
N LEU A 298 -5.83 28.21 -16.24
CA LEU A 298 -6.52 29.50 -16.40
C LEU A 298 -5.52 30.66 -16.38
N CYS A 299 -4.55 30.62 -15.45
CA CYS A 299 -3.48 31.62 -15.39
C CYS A 299 -2.62 31.63 -16.66
N VAL A 300 -2.29 30.46 -17.21
CA VAL A 300 -1.55 30.33 -18.47
C VAL A 300 -2.35 30.93 -19.63
N GLY A 301 -3.66 30.65 -19.72
CA GLY A 301 -4.54 31.25 -20.72
C GLY A 301 -4.61 32.77 -20.62
N LEU A 302 -4.76 33.31 -19.41
CA LEU A 302 -4.73 34.76 -19.17
C LEU A 302 -3.37 35.38 -19.57
N GLY A 303 -2.25 34.74 -19.21
CA GLY A 303 -0.92 35.20 -19.60
C GLY A 303 -0.74 35.22 -21.13
N ALA A 304 -1.15 34.17 -21.82
CA ALA A 304 -1.04 34.05 -23.28
C ALA A 304 -1.93 35.04 -24.02
N THR A 305 -3.17 35.27 -23.54
CA THR A 305 -4.08 36.26 -24.12
C THR A 305 -3.56 37.68 -23.91
N CYS A 306 -3.06 38.03 -22.72
CA CYS A 306 -2.41 39.32 -22.47
C CYS A 306 -1.15 39.53 -23.31
N ALA A 307 -0.33 38.49 -23.52
CA ALA A 307 0.82 38.56 -24.41
C ALA A 307 0.41 38.80 -25.88
N SER A 308 -0.66 38.14 -26.33
CA SER A 308 -1.22 38.33 -27.67
C SER A 308 -1.81 39.74 -27.83
N PHE A 309 -2.53 40.25 -26.82
CA PHE A 309 -3.06 41.60 -26.83
C PHE A 309 -1.94 42.64 -26.83
N ALA A 310 -0.85 42.41 -26.08
CA ALA A 310 0.32 43.29 -26.08
C ALA A 310 0.94 43.45 -27.49
N LEU A 311 0.89 42.42 -28.33
CA LEU A 311 1.32 42.49 -29.73
C LEU A 311 0.37 43.32 -30.60
N LEU A 312 -0.94 43.32 -30.27
CA LEU A 312 -1.97 44.10 -30.98
C LEU A 312 -2.03 45.56 -30.50
N THR A 313 -1.57 45.86 -29.29
CA THR A 313 -1.63 47.20 -28.69
C THR A 313 -1.10 48.32 -29.60
N PRO A 314 0.07 48.19 -30.28
CA PRO A 314 0.57 49.23 -31.17
C PRO A 314 -0.41 49.53 -32.32
N THR A 315 -0.98 48.49 -32.92
CA THR A 315 -1.95 48.63 -34.02
C THR A 315 -3.26 49.24 -33.55
N LEU A 316 -3.72 48.91 -32.33
CA LEU A 316 -4.92 49.50 -31.73
C LEU A 316 -4.74 50.99 -31.42
N VAL A 317 -3.55 51.40 -30.95
CA VAL A 317 -3.23 52.81 -30.69
C VAL A 317 -3.26 53.62 -31.99
N GLU A 318 -2.73 53.05 -33.07
CA GLU A 318 -2.73 53.68 -34.40
C GLU A 318 -4.16 53.82 -34.96
N VAL A 319 -4.97 52.76 -34.90
CA VAL A 319 -6.35 52.77 -35.43
C VAL A 319 -7.28 53.68 -34.64
N LEU A 320 -7.15 53.72 -33.31
CA LEU A 320 -8.01 54.54 -32.45
C LEU A 320 -7.59 56.02 -32.40
N ASN A 321 -6.47 56.38 -33.02
CA ASN A 321 -5.92 57.74 -33.08
C ASN A 321 -5.91 58.44 -31.70
N LEU A 322 -5.45 57.72 -30.68
CA LEU A 322 -5.47 58.18 -29.29
C LEU A 322 -4.34 59.20 -29.07
N ASN A 323 -4.67 60.49 -29.00
CA ASN A 323 -3.67 61.54 -28.79
C ASN A 323 -3.20 61.66 -27.32
N SER A 324 -3.84 60.96 -26.39
CA SER A 324 -3.49 61.02 -24.96
C SER A 324 -2.36 60.05 -24.62
N VAL A 325 -1.17 60.61 -24.34
CA VAL A 325 0.01 59.86 -23.88
C VAL A 325 -0.28 59.03 -22.62
N GLN A 326 -1.17 59.53 -21.75
CA GLN A 326 -1.57 58.84 -20.52
C GLN A 326 -2.39 57.57 -20.81
N LEU A 327 -3.29 57.62 -21.80
CA LEU A 327 -4.12 56.46 -22.14
C LEU A 327 -3.28 55.39 -22.84
N ILE A 328 -2.38 55.82 -23.73
CA ILE A 328 -1.41 54.93 -24.40
C ILE A 328 -0.55 54.18 -23.38
N THR A 329 0.05 54.90 -22.41
CA THR A 329 0.92 54.28 -21.39
C THR A 329 0.16 53.32 -20.48
N GLN A 330 -1.06 53.65 -20.09
CA GLN A 330 -1.93 52.75 -19.32
C GLN A 330 -2.24 51.45 -20.09
N LEU A 331 -2.56 51.57 -21.39
CA LEU A 331 -2.86 50.42 -22.25
C LEU A 331 -1.64 49.49 -22.39
N TYR A 332 -0.42 50.06 -22.53
CA TYR A 332 0.82 49.29 -22.61
C TYR A 332 1.22 48.61 -21.29
N ILE A 333 0.90 49.20 -20.14
CA ILE A 333 1.26 48.65 -18.82
C ILE A 333 0.23 47.60 -18.35
N PHE A 334 -1.03 47.73 -18.76
CA PHE A 334 -2.12 46.87 -18.29
C PHE A 334 -1.87 45.38 -18.60
N CYS A 335 -1.55 45.04 -19.84
CA CYS A 335 -1.34 43.65 -20.27
C CYS A 335 -0.17 42.93 -19.57
N PRO A 336 1.05 43.50 -19.52
CA PRO A 336 2.13 42.87 -18.77
C PRO A 336 1.82 42.79 -17.27
N LEU A 337 1.12 43.77 -16.68
CA LEU A 337 0.74 43.72 -15.27
C LEU A 337 -0.20 42.53 -14.98
N VAL A 338 -1.23 42.32 -15.80
CA VAL A 338 -2.14 41.18 -15.67
C VAL A 338 -1.39 39.86 -15.88
N ALA A 339 -0.49 39.80 -16.87
CA ALA A 339 0.32 38.60 -17.11
C ALA A 339 1.25 38.26 -15.92
N ILE A 340 1.88 39.26 -15.30
CA ILE A 340 2.74 39.09 -14.12
C ILE A 340 1.92 38.63 -12.91
N LEU A 341 0.76 39.25 -12.65
CA LEU A 341 -0.13 38.82 -11.57
C LEU A 341 -0.59 37.38 -11.80
N SER A 342 -0.94 37.03 -13.04
CA SER A 342 -1.31 35.66 -13.40
C SER A 342 -0.18 34.66 -13.13
N ALA A 343 1.06 35.00 -13.47
CA ALA A 343 2.23 34.17 -13.18
C ALA A 343 2.48 34.01 -11.67
N ALA A 344 2.24 35.06 -10.88
CA ALA A 344 2.38 35.03 -9.43
C ALA A 344 1.31 34.15 -8.76
N VAL A 345 0.06 34.22 -9.25
CA VAL A 345 -1.03 33.32 -8.81
C VAL A 345 -0.73 31.87 -9.20
N ALA A 346 -0.21 31.63 -10.40
CA ALA A 346 0.21 30.29 -10.83
C ALA A 346 1.29 29.69 -9.92
N ASN A 347 2.24 30.52 -9.46
CA ASN A 347 3.27 30.07 -8.51
C ASN A 347 2.70 29.75 -7.12
N LEU A 348 1.75 30.55 -6.63
CA LEU A 348 1.08 30.27 -5.36
C LEU A 348 0.28 28.96 -5.42
N ALA A 349 -0.43 28.73 -6.53
CA ALA A 349 -1.16 27.49 -6.78
C ALA A 349 -0.22 26.28 -6.88
N LEU A 350 0.98 26.43 -7.46
CA LEU A 350 2.02 25.40 -7.46
C LEU A 350 2.46 25.02 -6.04
N GLU A 351 2.73 25.99 -5.17
CA GLU A 351 3.15 25.72 -3.78
C GLU A 351 2.05 25.04 -2.96
N GLU A 352 0.78 25.42 -3.16
CA GLU A 352 -0.34 24.72 -2.52
C GLU A 352 -0.53 23.29 -3.07
N THR A 353 -0.41 23.11 -4.39
CA THR A 353 -0.45 21.78 -5.02
C THR A 353 0.68 20.89 -4.47
N ARG A 354 1.87 21.45 -4.27
CA ARG A 354 3.02 20.77 -3.65
C ARG A 354 2.75 20.35 -2.21
N ASP A 355 2.16 21.22 -1.39
CA ASP A 355 1.82 20.90 -0.01
C ASP A 355 0.80 19.74 0.07
N TYR A 356 -0.30 19.80 -0.70
CA TYR A 356 -1.28 18.71 -0.75
C TYR A 356 -0.68 17.40 -1.28
N SER A 357 0.12 17.48 -2.34
CA SER A 357 0.82 16.32 -2.91
C SER A 357 1.81 15.70 -1.90
N TYR A 358 2.58 16.52 -1.19
CA TYR A 358 3.49 16.06 -0.15
C TYR A 358 2.73 15.39 1.00
N ARG A 359 1.59 15.95 1.42
CA ARG A 359 0.74 15.31 2.43
C ARG A 359 0.23 13.95 1.94
N ALA A 360 -0.31 13.88 0.72
CA ALA A 360 -0.77 12.62 0.13
C ALA A 360 0.33 11.54 0.10
N ILE A 361 1.55 11.93 -0.30
CA ILE A 361 2.73 11.04 -0.31
C ILE A 361 3.11 10.58 1.11
N ASN A 362 2.93 11.40 2.14
CA ASN A 362 3.34 11.07 3.51
C ASN A 362 2.23 10.49 4.42
N VAL A 363 0.98 10.39 3.93
CA VAL A 363 -0.10 9.70 4.67
C VAL A 363 0.29 8.24 4.92
N GLY A 364 0.06 7.74 6.14
CA GLY A 364 0.33 6.35 6.50
C GLY A 364 1.76 6.07 6.97
N VAL A 365 2.73 6.92 6.62
CA VAL A 365 4.15 6.75 7.01
C VAL A 365 4.29 6.58 8.53
N ARG A 366 3.59 7.42 9.31
CA ARG A 366 3.57 7.32 10.77
C ARG A 366 2.82 6.10 11.30
N ARG A 367 1.74 5.67 10.64
CA ARG A 367 0.86 4.60 11.15
C ARG A 367 1.47 3.22 10.97
N PHE A 368 2.27 3.03 9.93
CA PHE A 368 2.88 1.73 9.59
C PHE A 368 4.39 1.69 9.78
N SER A 369 4.98 2.76 10.33
CA SER A 369 6.40 2.85 10.65
C SER A 369 6.78 1.81 11.71
N LYS A 370 7.85 1.05 11.45
CA LYS A 370 8.44 0.14 12.44
C LYS A 370 9.12 0.95 13.54
N GLY A 371 9.13 0.43 14.77
CA GLY A 371 9.55 1.15 15.98
C GLY A 371 10.87 1.93 15.91
N GLY A 372 11.83 1.51 15.06
CA GLY A 372 13.08 2.24 14.84
C GLY A 372 12.95 3.51 13.99
N ASP A 373 11.97 3.57 13.09
CA ASP A 373 11.76 4.71 12.17
C ASP A 373 10.71 5.71 12.68
N VAL A 374 9.99 5.36 13.75
CA VAL A 374 8.95 6.23 14.34
C VAL A 374 9.57 7.56 14.79
N GLY A 375 10.81 7.53 15.30
CA GLY A 375 11.52 8.73 15.75
C GLY A 375 11.89 9.71 14.64
N ARG A 376 11.99 9.25 13.38
CA ARG A 376 12.27 10.13 12.23
C ARG A 376 11.03 10.82 11.71
N THR A 377 9.88 10.16 11.83
CA THR A 377 8.60 10.62 11.29
C THR A 377 7.80 11.42 12.31
N TRP A 378 8.14 11.30 13.60
CA TRP A 378 7.61 12.14 14.67
C TRP A 378 8.28 13.50 14.69
N LEU A 379 7.60 14.49 14.11
CA LEU A 379 7.88 15.89 14.40
C LEU A 379 7.21 16.25 15.73
N SER A 380 7.97 16.88 16.61
CA SER A 380 7.41 17.51 17.80
C SER A 380 6.40 18.60 17.41
N SER A 381 5.45 18.94 18.30
CA SER A 381 4.48 20.01 18.03
C SER A 381 5.17 21.34 17.69
N ALA A 382 6.32 21.61 18.30
CA ALA A 382 7.13 22.79 18.01
C ALA A 382 7.72 22.74 16.59
N GLU A 383 8.29 21.61 16.17
CA GLU A 383 8.78 21.42 14.80
C GLU A 383 7.66 21.49 13.77
N GLN A 384 6.48 20.96 14.09
CA GLN A 384 5.31 21.07 13.22
C GLN A 384 4.87 22.52 13.04
N ILE A 385 4.82 23.31 14.12
CA ILE A 385 4.54 24.75 14.06
C ILE A 385 5.62 25.48 13.27
N GLN A 386 6.90 25.16 13.51
CA GLN A 386 8.02 25.77 12.80
C GLN A 386 7.98 25.48 11.31
N ARG A 387 7.66 24.24 10.92
CA ARG A 387 7.50 23.82 9.52
C ARG A 387 6.30 24.51 8.86
N ASN A 388 5.17 24.61 9.57
CA ASN A 388 3.99 25.34 9.10
C ASN A 388 4.25 26.84 8.97
N SER A 389 5.09 27.42 9.83
CA SER A 389 5.50 28.82 9.74
C SER A 389 6.44 29.05 8.55
N ARG A 390 7.48 28.20 8.39
CA ARG A 390 8.41 28.26 7.25
C ARG A 390 7.69 28.15 5.91
N THR A 391 6.79 27.18 5.76
CA THR A 391 6.01 27.02 4.52
C THR A 391 5.16 28.24 4.17
N LYS A 392 4.61 28.97 5.15
CA LYS A 392 3.90 30.24 4.89
C LYS A 392 4.87 31.34 4.42
N THR A 393 6.02 31.45 5.06
CA THR A 393 7.06 32.41 4.68
C THR A 393 7.61 32.12 3.28
N ASP A 394 7.83 30.84 2.97
CA ASP A 394 8.31 30.38 1.67
C ASP A 394 7.30 30.66 0.56
N ARG A 395 5.99 30.56 0.82
CA ARG A 395 4.94 30.97 -0.13
C ARG A 395 5.01 32.46 -0.45
N TRP A 396 5.21 33.31 0.56
CA TRP A 396 5.36 34.76 0.36
C TRP A 396 6.62 35.11 -0.41
N TRP A 397 7.75 34.49 -0.07
CA TRP A 397 9.01 34.68 -0.79
C TRP A 397 8.93 34.17 -2.23
N SER A 398 8.27 33.04 -2.45
CA SER A 398 8.06 32.49 -3.79
C SER A 398 7.15 33.40 -4.60
N PHE A 399 6.07 33.93 -4.00
CA PHE A 399 5.21 34.91 -4.63
C PHE A 399 6.00 36.17 -5.03
N ALA A 400 6.70 36.81 -4.08
CA ALA A 400 7.51 37.99 -4.36
C ALA A 400 8.62 37.73 -5.40
N GLY A 401 9.31 36.60 -5.28
CA GLY A 401 10.35 36.15 -6.19
C GLY A 401 9.84 35.81 -7.59
N SER A 402 8.55 35.49 -7.75
CA SER A 402 7.93 35.24 -9.05
C SER A 402 7.48 36.51 -9.79
N VAL A 403 7.22 37.60 -9.07
CA VAL A 403 6.76 38.88 -9.65
C VAL A 403 7.89 39.66 -10.31
N LEU A 404 9.11 39.59 -9.77
CA LEU A 404 10.24 40.44 -10.15
C LEU A 404 11.02 40.04 -11.43
N PRO A 405 11.23 38.75 -11.77
CA PRO A 405 12.12 38.36 -12.86
C PRO A 405 11.69 38.88 -14.22
N ALA A 406 10.40 38.77 -14.56
CA ALA A 406 9.89 39.19 -15.86
C ALA A 406 10.05 40.71 -16.11
N PRO A 407 9.66 41.61 -15.17
CA PRO A 407 9.96 43.04 -15.26
C PRO A 407 11.45 43.36 -15.37
N ILE A 408 12.29 42.73 -14.55
CA ILE A 408 13.74 43.02 -14.53
C ILE A 408 14.37 42.61 -15.86
N ILE A 409 14.13 41.37 -16.32
CA ILE A 409 14.67 40.86 -17.59
C ILE A 409 14.15 41.70 -18.77
N GLY A 410 12.86 41.99 -18.82
CA GLY A 410 12.29 42.82 -19.89
C GLY A 410 12.78 44.27 -19.88
N SER A 411 13.12 44.82 -18.71
CA SER A 411 13.68 46.18 -18.60
C SER A 411 15.12 46.28 -19.14
N ILE A 412 15.93 45.22 -18.90
CA ILE A 412 17.35 45.14 -19.26
C ILE A 412 17.55 44.71 -20.71
N PHE A 413 16.85 43.66 -21.17
CA PHE A 413 17.07 43.05 -22.48
C PHE A 413 16.10 43.54 -23.56
N GLY A 414 15.06 44.30 -23.19
CA GLY A 414 14.08 44.78 -24.14
C GLY A 414 14.61 45.90 -25.06
N PRO A 415 14.12 45.98 -26.32
CA PRO A 415 14.45 47.09 -27.23
C PRO A 415 14.15 48.47 -26.61
N PRO A 416 14.73 49.57 -27.13
CA PRO A 416 14.53 50.91 -26.56
C PRO A 416 13.06 51.36 -26.59
N ALA A 417 12.24 50.81 -27.49
CA ALA A 417 10.82 51.10 -27.55
C ALA A 417 10.06 50.50 -26.36
N LEU A 418 9.30 51.34 -25.63
CA LEU A 418 8.50 50.93 -24.46
C LEU A 418 7.48 49.82 -24.81
N SER A 419 6.88 49.89 -26.00
CA SER A 419 5.95 48.86 -26.51
C SER A 419 6.62 47.49 -26.61
N ALA A 420 7.83 47.43 -27.16
CA ALA A 420 8.59 46.19 -27.28
C ALA A 420 8.98 45.62 -25.91
N LYS A 421 9.33 46.47 -24.94
CA LYS A 421 9.58 46.03 -23.55
C LYS A 421 8.34 45.39 -22.94
N CYS A 422 7.17 46.02 -23.07
CA CYS A 422 5.90 45.50 -22.55
C CYS A 422 5.54 44.13 -23.18
N ILE A 423 5.77 43.96 -24.48
CA ILE A 423 5.57 42.67 -25.18
C ILE A 423 6.49 41.60 -24.61
N VAL A 424 7.79 41.89 -24.46
CA VAL A 424 8.77 40.93 -23.92
C VAL A 424 8.42 40.54 -22.48
N VAL A 425 8.04 41.51 -21.64
CA VAL A 425 7.62 41.24 -20.25
C VAL A 425 6.37 40.36 -20.21
N ALA A 426 5.35 40.67 -21.02
CA ALA A 426 4.12 39.88 -21.08
C ALA A 426 4.38 38.43 -21.57
N ALA A 427 5.24 38.27 -22.58
CA ALA A 427 5.63 36.97 -23.11
C ALA A 427 6.44 36.14 -22.09
N LEU A 428 7.39 36.76 -21.38
CA LEU A 428 8.17 36.10 -20.33
C LEU A 428 7.27 35.68 -19.15
N ALA A 429 6.34 36.54 -18.73
CA ALA A 429 5.38 36.20 -17.69
C ALA A 429 4.46 35.04 -18.11
N ALA A 430 4.01 35.01 -19.36
CA ALA A 430 3.26 33.89 -19.90
C ALA A 430 4.09 32.58 -19.91
N ALA A 431 5.35 32.64 -20.36
CA ALA A 431 6.25 31.49 -20.32
C ALA A 431 6.51 30.99 -18.89
N GLN A 432 6.65 31.91 -17.94
CA GLN A 432 6.82 31.59 -16.51
C GLN A 432 5.58 30.89 -15.94
N SER A 433 4.37 31.34 -16.27
CA SER A 433 3.13 30.66 -15.85
C SER A 433 3.05 29.23 -16.40
N ALA A 434 3.45 29.01 -17.66
CA ALA A 434 3.49 27.69 -18.29
C ALA A 434 4.53 26.78 -17.64
N TYR A 435 5.69 27.32 -17.24
CA TYR A 435 6.69 26.60 -16.48
C TYR A 435 6.16 26.12 -15.12
N PHE A 436 5.44 26.97 -14.39
CA PHE A 436 4.82 26.57 -13.12
C PHE A 436 3.75 25.50 -13.29
N LEU A 437 2.95 25.55 -14.36
CA LEU A 437 2.02 24.48 -14.71
C LEU A 437 2.76 23.14 -14.92
N ALA A 438 3.86 23.15 -15.68
CA ALA A 438 4.66 21.95 -15.91
C ALA A 438 5.25 21.37 -14.60
N LEU A 439 5.70 22.23 -13.69
CA LEU A 439 6.15 21.81 -12.36
C LEU A 439 5.01 21.23 -11.51
N ALA A 440 3.81 21.82 -11.58
CA ALA A 440 2.65 21.37 -10.83
C ALA A 440 2.21 19.98 -11.29
N GLU A 441 2.15 19.74 -12.60
CA GLU A 441 1.90 18.41 -13.17
C GLU A 441 2.99 17.42 -12.78
N GLY A 442 4.25 17.85 -12.76
CA GLY A 442 5.36 17.01 -12.34
C GLY A 442 5.24 16.51 -10.89
N VAL A 443 4.80 17.37 -9.98
CA VAL A 443 4.60 17.00 -8.57
C VAL A 443 3.34 16.17 -8.39
N LEU A 444 2.26 16.53 -9.08
CA LEU A 444 1.00 15.77 -9.03
C LEU A 444 1.19 14.34 -9.58
N ALA A 445 1.88 14.18 -10.71
CA ALA A 445 2.18 12.87 -11.28
C ALA A 445 2.93 11.96 -10.29
N ARG A 446 3.82 12.52 -9.46
CA ARG A 446 4.49 11.74 -8.40
C ARG A 446 3.54 11.35 -7.27
N ALA A 447 2.69 12.28 -6.84
CA ALA A 447 1.70 11.99 -5.81
C ALA A 447 0.68 10.95 -6.26
N THR A 448 0.20 11.01 -7.51
CA THR A 448 -0.70 10.00 -8.09
C THR A 448 -0.08 8.61 -8.09
N ASP A 449 1.20 8.48 -8.50
CA ASP A 449 1.93 7.21 -8.49
C ASP A 449 2.07 6.64 -7.07
N ALA A 450 2.48 7.49 -6.11
CA ALA A 450 2.59 7.10 -4.70
C ALA A 450 1.22 6.68 -4.11
N VAL A 451 0.15 7.41 -4.40
CA VAL A 451 -1.22 7.07 -3.95
C VAL A 451 -1.70 5.77 -4.60
N ALA A 452 -1.40 5.54 -5.88
CA ALA A 452 -1.74 4.30 -6.59
C ALA A 452 -1.03 3.08 -5.97
N ILE A 453 0.26 3.21 -5.61
CA ILE A 453 0.99 2.16 -4.90
C ILE A 453 0.34 1.88 -3.54
N LYS A 454 -0.04 2.92 -2.79
CA LYS A 454 -0.72 2.75 -1.49
C LYS A 454 -2.07 2.06 -1.60
N ALA A 455 -2.89 2.45 -2.58
CA ALA A 455 -4.17 1.81 -2.86
C ALA A 455 -3.98 0.33 -3.20
N ARG A 456 -2.96 -0.01 -4.00
CA ARG A 456 -2.61 -1.40 -4.32
C ARG A 456 -2.17 -2.17 -3.08
N SER A 457 -1.28 -1.61 -2.26
CA SER A 457 -0.81 -2.27 -1.03
C SER A 457 -1.94 -2.48 -0.02
N ALA A 458 -2.86 -1.52 0.11
CA ALA A 458 -4.05 -1.65 0.94
C ALA A 458 -4.98 -2.77 0.44
N ALA A 459 -5.19 -2.87 -0.88
CA ALA A 459 -5.96 -3.96 -1.47
C ALA A 459 -5.32 -5.33 -1.22
N VAL A 460 -4.00 -5.45 -1.39
CA VAL A 460 -3.26 -6.70 -1.09
C VAL A 460 -3.37 -7.06 0.40
N CYS A 461 -3.22 -6.08 1.29
CA CYS A 461 -3.40 -6.27 2.73
C CYS A 461 -4.80 -6.83 3.07
N ASP A 462 -5.85 -6.28 2.46
CA ASP A 462 -7.23 -6.77 2.63
C ASP A 462 -7.43 -8.19 2.09
N THR A 463 -6.80 -8.54 0.95
CA THR A 463 -6.88 -9.91 0.44
C THR A 463 -6.28 -10.94 1.40
N TYR A 464 -5.12 -10.66 1.99
CA TYR A 464 -4.52 -11.54 3.01
C TYR A 464 -5.35 -11.61 4.29
N ALA A 465 -5.88 -10.48 4.76
CA ALA A 465 -6.76 -10.47 5.93
C ALA A 465 -8.05 -11.30 5.72
N ASN A 466 -8.62 -11.25 4.51
CA ASN A 466 -9.79 -12.03 4.15
C ASN A 466 -9.47 -13.53 3.98
N GLN A 467 -8.26 -13.87 3.53
CA GLN A 467 -7.79 -15.26 3.53
C GLN A 467 -7.63 -15.82 4.93
N GLY A 468 -6.97 -15.08 5.82
CA GLY A 468 -6.89 -15.44 7.24
C GLY A 468 -8.28 -15.68 7.82
N SER A 469 -9.26 -14.84 7.48
CA SER A 469 -10.66 -15.03 7.89
C SER A 469 -11.30 -16.30 7.37
N ARG A 470 -10.97 -16.74 6.15
CA ARG A 470 -11.47 -18.02 5.59
C ARG A 470 -10.84 -19.20 6.29
N ASN A 471 -9.52 -19.15 6.51
CA ASN A 471 -8.77 -20.18 7.23
C ASN A 471 -9.26 -20.29 8.69
N SER A 472 -9.54 -19.16 9.33
CA SER A 472 -10.08 -19.11 10.70
C SER A 472 -11.50 -19.65 10.82
N ALA A 473 -12.30 -19.68 9.75
CA ALA A 473 -13.65 -20.24 9.79
C ALA A 473 -13.67 -21.76 10.07
N ILE A 474 -12.55 -22.46 9.86
CA ILE A 474 -12.40 -23.90 10.13
C ILE A 474 -12.06 -24.18 11.60
N LEU A 475 -11.40 -23.24 12.29
CA LEU A 475 -10.97 -23.41 13.69
C LEU A 475 -12.11 -23.80 14.65
N PRO A 476 -13.31 -23.19 14.60
CA PRO A 476 -14.41 -23.52 15.50
C PRO A 476 -14.95 -24.94 15.26
N PHE A 477 -14.83 -25.43 14.03
CA PHE A 477 -15.22 -26.80 13.71
C PHE A 477 -14.21 -27.79 14.29
N THR A 478 -12.91 -27.51 14.19
CA THR A 478 -11.86 -28.36 14.79
C THR A 478 -11.92 -28.39 16.32
N SER A 479 -12.21 -27.24 16.96
CA SER A 479 -12.38 -27.18 18.42
C SER A 479 -13.64 -27.91 18.89
N ALA A 480 -14.76 -27.79 18.15
CA ALA A 480 -15.98 -28.55 18.43
C ALA A 480 -15.76 -30.06 18.28
N LEU A 481 -15.05 -30.52 17.25
CA LEU A 481 -14.73 -31.94 17.07
C LEU A 481 -13.79 -32.48 18.15
N SER A 482 -12.77 -31.72 18.56
CA SER A 482 -11.90 -32.14 19.66
C SER A 482 -12.65 -32.18 20.99
N ALA A 483 -13.52 -31.21 21.27
CA ALA A 483 -14.39 -31.22 22.45
C ALA A 483 -15.37 -32.41 22.41
N PHE A 484 -15.91 -32.75 21.25
CA PHE A 484 -16.74 -33.95 21.05
C PHE A 484 -15.95 -35.23 21.33
N CYS A 485 -14.72 -35.37 20.82
CA CYS A 485 -13.86 -36.51 21.14
C CYS A 485 -13.55 -36.60 22.64
N ALA A 486 -13.35 -35.47 23.32
CA ALA A 486 -13.16 -35.45 24.77
C ALA A 486 -14.42 -35.91 25.53
N ALA A 487 -15.60 -35.41 25.15
CA ALA A 487 -16.87 -35.85 25.72
C ALA A 487 -17.18 -37.32 25.43
N ALA A 488 -16.89 -37.80 24.21
CA ALA A 488 -17.04 -39.21 23.85
C ALA A 488 -16.08 -40.09 24.65
N THR A 489 -14.83 -39.66 24.87
CA THR A 489 -13.87 -40.39 25.72
C THR A 489 -14.38 -40.49 27.16
N ALA A 490 -14.91 -39.40 27.72
CA ALA A 490 -15.51 -39.41 29.06
C ALA A 490 -16.73 -40.33 29.14
N ALA A 491 -17.64 -40.25 28.17
CA ALA A 491 -18.84 -41.09 28.13
C ALA A 491 -18.52 -42.59 27.94
N MET A 492 -17.50 -42.92 27.14
CA MET A 492 -17.05 -44.30 26.98
C MET A 492 -16.51 -44.88 28.28
N VAL A 493 -15.87 -44.05 29.10
CA VAL A 493 -15.32 -44.47 30.39
C VAL A 493 -16.38 -44.54 31.50
N GLU A 494 -17.38 -43.65 31.48
CA GLU A 494 -18.43 -43.63 32.52
C GLU A 494 -19.56 -44.64 32.28
N LEU A 495 -19.81 -45.05 31.03
CA LEU A 495 -20.87 -46.00 30.71
C LEU A 495 -20.37 -47.45 30.84
N PRO A 496 -21.22 -48.41 31.27
CA PRO A 496 -20.85 -49.83 31.41
C PRO A 496 -20.58 -50.55 30.07
N PHE A 497 -20.36 -49.79 28.98
CA PHE A 497 -19.98 -50.30 27.68
C PHE A 497 -18.59 -50.96 27.70
N ILE A 498 -17.66 -50.46 28.53
CA ILE A 498 -16.32 -51.05 28.64
C ILE A 498 -16.39 -52.48 29.17
N ASP A 499 -17.17 -52.74 30.22
CA ASP A 499 -17.32 -54.09 30.79
C ASP A 499 -17.92 -55.07 29.77
N ALA A 500 -18.93 -54.63 29.01
CA ALA A 500 -19.57 -55.44 27.98
C ALA A 500 -18.62 -55.77 26.82
N ILE A 501 -17.76 -54.83 26.42
CA ILE A 501 -16.83 -54.98 25.30
C ILE A 501 -15.58 -55.76 25.74
N SER A 502 -15.09 -55.53 26.95
CA SER A 502 -14.00 -56.30 27.55
C SER A 502 -14.40 -57.78 27.71
N ALA A 503 -15.65 -58.06 28.10
CA ALA A 503 -16.20 -59.41 28.15
C ALA A 503 -16.31 -60.09 26.77
N ALA A 504 -16.60 -59.33 25.71
CA ALA A 504 -16.82 -59.87 24.37
C ALA A 504 -15.54 -60.01 23.52
N TYR A 505 -14.63 -59.04 23.61
CA TYR A 505 -13.45 -58.91 22.74
C TYR A 505 -12.11 -58.94 23.50
N GLY A 506 -12.15 -59.10 24.83
CA GLY A 506 -10.98 -59.07 25.69
C GLY A 506 -10.34 -57.68 25.81
N THR A 507 -9.18 -57.62 26.46
CA THR A 507 -8.40 -56.40 26.72
C THR A 507 -7.99 -55.65 25.45
N ILE A 508 -7.87 -56.35 24.32
CA ILE A 508 -7.51 -55.74 23.03
C ILE A 508 -8.65 -54.84 22.51
N GLY A 509 -9.91 -55.26 22.68
CA GLY A 509 -11.08 -54.46 22.27
C GLY A 509 -11.24 -53.19 23.08
N GLU A 510 -10.99 -53.29 24.39
CA GLU A 510 -11.00 -52.16 25.32
C GLU A 510 -9.91 -51.12 24.99
N VAL A 511 -8.66 -51.57 24.81
CA VAL A 511 -7.55 -50.68 24.40
C VAL A 511 -7.85 -49.99 23.07
N CYS A 512 -8.40 -50.74 22.09
CA CYS A 512 -8.72 -50.17 20.78
C CYS A 512 -9.72 -49.02 20.89
N LEU A 513 -10.81 -49.19 21.66
CA LEU A 513 -11.81 -48.15 21.84
C LEU A 513 -11.30 -46.95 22.64
N VAL A 514 -10.63 -47.19 23.77
CA VAL A 514 -10.12 -46.12 24.65
C VAL A 514 -9.09 -45.25 23.93
N VAL A 515 -8.35 -45.80 22.97
CA VAL A 515 -7.30 -45.09 22.22
C VAL A 515 -7.83 -44.34 20.99
N THR A 516 -8.91 -44.81 20.37
CA THR A 516 -9.43 -44.20 19.12
C THR A 516 -9.79 -42.72 19.27
N PHE A 517 -10.53 -42.35 20.32
CA PHE A 517 -10.95 -40.96 20.53
C PHE A 517 -9.80 -40.01 20.90
N PRO A 518 -8.85 -40.38 21.79
CA PRO A 518 -7.64 -39.59 22.02
C PRO A 518 -6.76 -39.43 20.76
N ILE A 519 -6.62 -40.46 19.92
CA ILE A 519 -5.89 -40.34 18.65
C ILE A 519 -6.59 -39.33 17.73
N LEU A 520 -7.92 -39.45 17.57
CA LEU A 520 -8.70 -38.52 16.74
C LEU A 520 -8.64 -37.09 17.30
N SER A 521 -8.74 -36.92 18.62
CA SER A 521 -8.62 -35.62 19.28
C SER A 521 -7.24 -35.00 19.08
N SER A 522 -6.18 -35.81 19.17
CA SER A 522 -4.81 -35.39 18.88
C SER A 522 -4.64 -34.96 17.41
N ALA A 523 -5.26 -35.69 16.47
CA ALA A 523 -5.28 -35.31 15.06
C ALA A 523 -6.02 -33.97 14.82
N PHE A 524 -7.14 -33.74 15.50
CA PHE A 524 -7.86 -32.46 15.42
C PHE A 524 -7.07 -31.31 16.07
N ALA A 525 -6.38 -31.56 17.18
CA ALA A 525 -5.49 -30.59 17.81
C ALA A 525 -4.34 -30.20 16.87
N ALA A 526 -3.73 -31.17 16.19
CA ALA A 526 -2.70 -30.92 15.18
C ALA A 526 -3.26 -30.12 13.99
N ALA A 527 -4.46 -30.46 13.49
CA ALA A 527 -5.11 -29.72 12.41
C ALA A 527 -5.47 -28.26 12.80
N ALA A 528 -5.92 -28.04 14.03
CA ALA A 528 -6.18 -26.71 14.57
C ALA A 528 -4.89 -25.88 14.70
N SER A 529 -3.78 -26.50 15.10
CA SER A 529 -2.47 -25.85 15.15
C SER A 529 -2.00 -25.41 13.75
N VAL A 530 -2.17 -26.23 12.71
CA VAL A 530 -1.89 -25.85 11.31
C VAL A 530 -2.82 -24.74 10.81
N SER A 531 -4.07 -24.72 11.25
CA SER A 531 -5.01 -23.66 10.86
C SER A 531 -4.68 -22.33 11.56
N LYS A 532 -4.26 -22.38 12.83
CA LYS A 532 -3.72 -21.23 13.59
C LYS A 532 -2.49 -20.65 12.88
N ALA A 533 -1.55 -21.52 12.52
CA ALA A 533 -0.34 -21.16 11.77
C ALA A 533 -0.63 -20.33 10.52
N ARG A 534 -1.58 -20.80 9.70
CA ARG A 534 -2.02 -20.09 8.49
C ARG A 534 -2.58 -18.71 8.82
N CYS A 535 -3.41 -18.61 9.85
CA CYS A 535 -3.96 -17.32 10.29
C CYS A 535 -2.88 -16.32 10.72
N GLU A 536 -1.83 -16.79 11.41
CA GLU A 536 -0.69 -15.95 11.82
C GLU A 536 0.15 -15.50 10.62
N VAL A 537 0.46 -16.43 9.70
CA VAL A 537 1.20 -16.11 8.45
C VAL A 537 0.43 -15.12 7.58
N ASP A 538 -0.89 -15.28 7.45
CA ASP A 538 -1.76 -14.37 6.69
C ASP A 538 -1.79 -12.97 7.34
N ALA A 539 -1.87 -12.90 8.67
CA ALA A 539 -1.82 -11.63 9.40
C ALA A 539 -0.44 -10.94 9.26
N GLU A 540 0.64 -11.70 9.29
CA GLU A 540 1.99 -11.18 9.04
C GLU A 540 2.17 -10.71 7.60
N ALA A 541 1.65 -11.45 6.61
CA ALA A 541 1.68 -11.05 5.20
C ALA A 541 0.89 -9.74 4.99
N ALA A 542 -0.28 -9.61 5.62
CA ALA A 542 -1.05 -8.37 5.65
C ALA A 542 -0.25 -7.22 6.28
N CYS A 543 0.43 -7.46 7.40
CA CYS A 543 1.29 -6.48 8.06
C CYS A 543 2.49 -6.07 7.19
N GLN A 544 3.13 -7.02 6.50
CA GLN A 544 4.23 -6.75 5.57
C GLN A 544 3.76 -5.92 4.37
N ALA A 545 2.60 -6.26 3.79
CA ALA A 545 1.98 -5.47 2.73
C ALA A 545 1.68 -4.03 3.22
N ALA A 546 1.11 -3.88 4.42
CA ALA A 546 0.85 -2.58 5.02
C ALA A 546 2.15 -1.79 5.31
N SER A 547 3.26 -2.47 5.65
CA SER A 547 4.54 -1.81 5.88
C SER A 547 5.13 -1.15 4.63
N THR A 548 4.69 -1.55 3.43
CA THR A 548 5.04 -0.82 2.19
C THR A 548 4.43 0.58 2.13
N LEU A 549 3.34 0.84 2.88
CA LEU A 549 2.77 2.19 3.07
C LEU A 549 3.68 3.09 3.91
N ALA A 550 4.58 2.48 4.69
CA ALA A 550 5.55 3.18 5.52
C ALA A 550 6.82 3.57 4.78
N LEU A 551 7.02 3.09 3.54
CA LEU A 551 8.15 3.48 2.74
C LEU A 551 8.09 4.99 2.50
N GLU A 552 9.00 5.69 3.16
CA GLU A 552 9.20 7.11 2.95
C GLU A 552 9.79 7.27 1.55
N TYR A 553 8.96 7.77 0.63
CA TYR A 553 9.46 8.29 -0.62
C TYR A 553 10.23 9.56 -0.23
N ASP A 554 11.56 9.44 -0.20
CA ASP A 554 12.46 10.51 0.24
C ASP A 554 12.33 11.69 -0.73
N ALA A 555 11.33 12.50 -0.42
CA ALA A 555 10.70 13.38 -1.36
C ALA A 555 11.69 14.50 -1.67
N MET A 556 12.08 14.56 -2.94
CA MET A 556 12.77 15.68 -3.58
C MET A 556 14.31 15.68 -3.58
N ASN A 557 15.00 14.83 -2.82
CA ASN A 557 16.48 14.86 -2.86
C ASN A 557 17.09 14.24 -4.13
N GLY A 558 16.27 13.83 -5.10
CA GLY A 558 16.75 13.45 -6.44
C GLY A 558 17.62 12.20 -6.45
N ASN A 559 17.67 11.46 -5.33
CA ASN A 559 18.52 10.30 -5.18
C ASN A 559 18.12 9.25 -6.23
N GLU A 560 19.11 8.65 -6.89
CA GLU A 560 18.93 7.86 -8.12
C GLU A 560 18.08 6.58 -7.93
N LYS A 561 17.78 6.23 -6.67
CA LYS A 561 17.05 5.02 -6.27
C LYS A 561 15.57 5.23 -5.95
N ASP A 562 15.04 6.44 -6.10
CA ASP A 562 13.63 6.71 -5.82
C ASP A 562 12.74 6.01 -6.87
N PRO A 563 11.87 5.06 -6.49
CA PRO A 563 11.03 4.30 -7.42
C PRO A 563 9.94 5.15 -8.09
N VAL A 564 9.70 6.36 -7.59
CA VAL A 564 8.67 7.26 -8.11
C VAL A 564 9.06 7.83 -9.47
N LEU A 565 8.08 7.90 -10.38
CA LEU A 565 8.25 8.46 -11.72
C LEU A 565 8.96 9.84 -11.71
N ARG A 566 9.91 10.00 -12.63
CA ARG A 566 10.56 11.29 -12.94
C ARG A 566 9.92 11.84 -14.22
N PRO A 567 8.80 12.58 -14.13
CA PRO A 567 8.02 12.97 -15.30
C PRO A 567 8.84 13.76 -16.32
N PHE A 568 9.76 14.61 -15.88
CA PHE A 568 10.68 15.31 -16.78
C PHE A 568 11.61 14.38 -17.55
N LYS A 569 12.11 13.31 -16.90
CA LYS A 569 12.95 12.30 -17.56
C LYS A 569 12.11 11.51 -18.57
N SER A 570 10.89 11.12 -18.20
CA SER A 570 9.96 10.42 -19.09
C SER A 570 9.56 11.28 -20.30
N VAL A 571 9.28 12.58 -20.10
CA VAL A 571 9.00 13.53 -21.18
C VAL A 571 10.22 13.73 -22.06
N LEU A 572 11.42 13.86 -21.49
CA LEU A 572 12.67 13.97 -22.24
C LEU A 572 12.94 12.70 -23.05
N GLU A 573 12.70 11.52 -22.47
CA GLU A 573 12.78 10.23 -23.18
C GLU A 573 11.75 10.16 -24.32
N LEU A 574 10.51 10.61 -24.10
CA LEU A 574 9.48 10.71 -25.14
C LEU A 574 9.88 11.68 -26.26
N ILE A 575 10.46 12.84 -25.92
CA ILE A 575 10.98 13.80 -26.90
C ILE A 575 12.14 13.18 -27.68
N ILE A 576 13.08 12.51 -27.01
CA ILE A 576 14.19 11.82 -27.68
C ILE A 576 13.66 10.72 -28.60
N LEU A 577 12.64 9.96 -28.19
CA LEU A 577 12.01 8.94 -29.02
C LEU A 577 11.25 9.56 -30.21
N ALA A 578 10.58 10.70 -30.03
CA ALA A 578 9.91 11.44 -31.09
C ALA A 578 10.92 12.02 -32.10
N VAL A 579 12.03 12.59 -31.61
CA VAL A 579 13.12 13.11 -32.45
C VAL A 579 13.81 11.95 -33.18
N ASN A 580 14.09 10.83 -32.51
CA ASN A 580 14.73 9.68 -33.13
C ASN A 580 13.82 8.98 -34.14
N SER A 581 12.51 8.90 -33.88
CA SER A 581 11.54 8.33 -34.83
C SER A 581 11.33 9.26 -36.03
N GLY A 582 11.22 10.58 -35.81
CA GLY A 582 11.19 11.59 -36.86
C GLY A 582 12.47 11.56 -37.70
N TRP A 583 13.64 11.52 -37.08
CA TRP A 583 14.93 11.43 -37.78
C TRP A 583 15.07 10.13 -38.55
N ARG A 584 14.60 8.99 -38.00
CA ARG A 584 14.54 7.73 -38.76
C ARG A 584 13.58 7.83 -39.94
N SER A 585 12.41 8.43 -39.78
CA SER A 585 11.45 8.62 -40.87
C SER A 585 12.02 9.53 -41.97
N VAL A 586 12.67 10.63 -41.62
CA VAL A 586 13.35 11.53 -42.56
C VAL A 586 14.55 10.84 -43.22
N LYS A 587 15.36 10.11 -42.45
CA LYS A 587 16.49 9.33 -43.00
C LYS A 587 15.99 8.24 -43.95
N VAL A 588 14.86 7.60 -43.66
CA VAL A 588 14.28 6.60 -44.56
C VAL A 588 13.65 7.27 -45.79
N GLY A 589 12.90 8.36 -45.62
CA GLY A 589 12.24 9.06 -46.73
C GLY A 589 13.18 9.82 -47.66
N LEU A 590 14.26 10.40 -47.13
CA LEU A 590 15.15 11.29 -47.89
C LEU A 590 16.46 10.60 -48.32
N LEU A 591 17.07 9.81 -47.43
CA LEU A 591 18.37 9.21 -47.71
C LEU A 591 18.28 7.87 -48.45
N TYR A 592 17.19 7.10 -48.36
CA TYR A 592 17.05 5.91 -49.22
C TYR A 592 16.94 6.24 -50.71
N PRO A 593 16.09 7.17 -51.18
CA PRO A 593 16.05 7.49 -52.61
C PRO A 593 17.36 8.13 -53.08
N MET A 594 18.03 8.93 -52.25
CA MET A 594 19.38 9.43 -52.59
C MET A 594 20.44 8.33 -52.63
N LYS A 595 20.36 7.31 -51.78
CA LYS A 595 21.31 6.18 -51.80
C LYS A 595 21.06 5.27 -53.00
N GLU A 596 19.81 5.10 -53.42
CA GLU A 596 19.47 4.42 -54.68
C GLU A 596 19.92 5.25 -55.90
N ALA A 597 19.67 6.56 -55.91
CA ALA A 597 20.14 7.46 -56.97
C ALA A 597 21.69 7.52 -57.04
N TRP A 598 22.37 7.56 -55.90
CA TRP A 598 23.84 7.52 -55.83
C TRP A 598 24.39 6.16 -56.24
N GLY A 599 23.72 5.07 -55.86
CA GLY A 599 24.03 3.72 -56.33
C GLY A 599 23.91 3.60 -57.85
N PHE A 600 22.87 4.20 -58.43
CA PHE A 600 22.67 4.28 -59.88
C PHE A 600 23.74 5.13 -60.57
N TYR A 601 24.03 6.32 -60.05
CA TYR A 601 25.08 7.21 -60.57
C TYR A 601 26.47 6.56 -60.52
N ARG A 602 26.80 5.85 -59.43
CA ARG A 602 28.05 5.11 -59.30
C ARG A 602 28.14 3.95 -60.31
N ARG A 603 27.05 3.23 -60.58
CA ARG A 603 27.02 2.19 -61.63
C ARG A 603 27.22 2.78 -63.02
N LEU A 604 26.62 3.94 -63.30
CA LEU A 604 26.83 4.66 -64.56
C LEU A 604 28.29 5.10 -64.76
N LEU A 605 28.91 5.70 -63.73
CA LEU A 605 30.32 6.12 -63.81
C LEU A 605 31.28 4.94 -64.00
N VAL A 606 31.06 3.82 -63.31
CA VAL A 606 31.88 2.61 -63.48
C VAL A 606 31.69 2.03 -64.88
N SER A 607 30.45 2.01 -65.41
CA SER A 607 30.16 1.55 -66.77
C SER A 607 30.81 2.44 -67.83
N PHE A 608 30.78 3.77 -67.64
CA PHE A 608 31.41 4.73 -68.54
C PHE A 608 32.95 4.58 -68.56
N ARG A 609 33.54 4.29 -67.40
CA ARG A 609 34.98 4.05 -67.27
C ARG A 609 35.41 2.69 -67.84
N TRP A 610 34.53 1.69 -67.84
CA TRP A 610 34.77 0.40 -68.49
C TRP A 610 34.67 0.50 -70.01
N ASN A 611 33.75 1.32 -70.54
CA ASN A 611 33.56 1.47 -71.99
C ASN A 611 34.77 2.13 -72.68
N ARG A 612 35.49 3.03 -71.99
CA ARG A 612 36.75 3.60 -72.51
C ARG A 612 37.91 2.60 -72.61
N ARG A 613 37.81 1.41 -72.02
CA ARG A 613 38.88 0.39 -72.08
C ARG A 613 38.75 -0.56 -73.28
N TRP A 614 37.66 -0.48 -74.04
CA TRP A 614 37.41 -1.36 -75.20
C TRP A 614 37.70 -0.73 -76.57
N ASP A 615 37.73 0.60 -76.69
CA ASP A 615 38.08 1.28 -77.95
C ASP A 615 39.57 1.21 -78.33
N GLY A 616 40.43 0.67 -77.45
CA GLY A 616 41.86 0.54 -77.70
C GLY A 616 42.31 -0.73 -78.45
N ARG A 617 41.41 -1.68 -78.76
CA ARG A 617 41.77 -2.97 -79.41
C ARG A 617 41.30 -3.13 -80.86
N GLY A 618 40.79 -2.07 -81.49
CA GLY A 618 40.32 -2.13 -82.89
C GLY A 618 41.33 -1.73 -83.96
N LYS A 619 42.50 -1.17 -83.62
CA LYS A 619 43.44 -0.58 -84.61
C LYS A 619 44.79 -1.30 -84.76
N ALA A 620 44.93 -2.53 -84.24
CA ALA A 620 46.18 -3.28 -84.33
C ALA A 620 46.16 -4.44 -85.36
N LEU A 621 45.13 -4.57 -86.19
CA LEU A 621 45.00 -5.67 -87.16
C LEU A 621 44.90 -5.24 -88.63
N SER A 622 45.11 -3.95 -88.98
CA SER A 622 45.07 -3.50 -90.38
C SER A 622 46.44 -3.29 -91.05
N ASN A 623 47.56 -3.60 -90.38
CA ASN A 623 48.92 -3.40 -90.94
C ASN A 623 49.68 -4.73 -91.17
N ALA A 624 48.98 -5.81 -91.50
CA ALA A 624 49.58 -7.11 -91.80
C ALA A 624 49.16 -7.68 -93.16
N ALA A 625 48.78 -6.81 -94.11
CA ALA A 625 48.51 -7.19 -95.50
C ALA A 625 48.91 -6.05 -96.44
N GLU A 626 50.22 -5.85 -96.59
CA GLU A 626 50.89 -5.41 -97.83
C GLU A 626 52.39 -5.70 -97.77
#